data_AF-A0A9E5RYN0-F1
#
_entry.id   AF-A0A9E5RYN0-F1
#
_cell.length_a   1.000
_cell.length_b   1.000
_cell.length_c   1.000
_cell.angle_alpha   90.00
_cell.angle_beta   90.00
_cell.angle_gamma   90.00
#
_symmetry.space_group_name_H-M   'P 1'
#
loop_
_entity.id
_entity.type
_entity.pdbx_description
1 polymer ?
#
loop_
_entity_poly.entity_id
_entity_poly.type
_entity_poly.pdbx_seq_one_letter_code
_entity_poly.pdbx_strand_id
1 'polypeptide(L)'
;MNLKLQKIRQWLLIVPSAIATSILATSIPSDAATLAFSQVDVEFTNFSESLATIDLVNQASISGETNGGLFGGQNNATNQFTDAPPEVNSSAFSLAFGDSRNYTGSAQTQAGILGNFDVDAGELFSFDFNTIVSLTTEIDNPVVEEANANGNISFFLLDTTNIPLTDIQDLFSNFISNISNNNISFKYNVLDAFKLAGNLNTGGFEDFIDFQHSQNIVFTSETKQADFGGNQESASVLIQGSLQRSFINKSNVTLLAIRRSKAQVKVPESSFIVAFIFLLLIIAVGGFPRRRTREFNQ
;
A
#
# COMPACT_ATOMS: atom_id res chain seq x y z
N MET A 1 -3.24 -67.18 18.88
CA MET A 1 -2.52 -66.00 18.35
C MET A 1 -3.35 -64.76 18.68
N ASN A 2 -2.80 -63.82 19.44
CA ASN A 2 -3.59 -62.86 20.23
C ASN A 2 -4.05 -61.66 19.37
N LEU A 3 -5.36 -61.50 19.13
CA LEU A 3 -5.97 -60.44 18.29
C LEU A 3 -5.51 -59.02 18.67
N LYS A 4 -5.09 -58.80 19.93
CA LYS A 4 -4.52 -57.54 20.40
C LYS A 4 -3.16 -57.21 19.77
N LEU A 5 -2.30 -58.20 19.56
CA LEU A 5 -0.97 -57.99 18.97
C LEU A 5 -1.09 -57.59 17.48
N GLN A 6 -2.09 -58.11 16.78
CA GLN A 6 -2.31 -57.85 15.36
C GLN A 6 -2.84 -56.43 15.12
N LYS A 7 -3.75 -55.94 15.99
CA LYS A 7 -4.20 -54.53 15.96
C LYS A 7 -3.07 -53.56 16.30
N ILE A 8 -2.21 -53.85 17.29
CA ILE A 8 -1.07 -52.99 17.64
C ILE A 8 -0.05 -52.90 16.50
N ARG A 9 0.20 -54.01 15.77
CA ARG A 9 1.07 -54.02 14.58
C ARG A 9 0.53 -53.19 13.41
N GLN A 10 -0.79 -53.17 13.23
CA GLN A 10 -1.44 -52.46 12.14
C GLN A 10 -1.44 -50.93 12.36
N TRP A 11 -1.50 -50.49 13.62
CA TRP A 11 -1.33 -49.07 13.98
C TRP A 11 0.14 -48.62 13.93
N LEU A 12 1.10 -49.49 14.29
CA LEU A 12 2.53 -49.21 14.18
C LEU A 12 3.05 -49.05 12.74
N LEU A 13 2.29 -49.48 11.73
CA LEU A 13 2.67 -49.35 10.31
C LEU A 13 2.13 -48.07 9.65
N ILE A 14 1.08 -47.45 10.20
CA ILE A 14 0.45 -46.22 9.64
C ILE A 14 1.11 -44.95 10.21
N VAL A 15 1.59 -45.02 11.45
CA VAL A 15 2.23 -43.88 12.14
C VAL A 15 3.58 -43.48 11.52
N PRO A 16 4.49 -44.40 11.11
CA PRO A 16 5.75 -44.01 10.46
C PRO A 16 5.54 -43.39 9.07
N SER A 17 4.54 -43.87 8.30
CA SER A 17 4.24 -43.32 6.98
C SER A 17 3.65 -41.91 7.05
N ALA A 18 2.82 -41.60 8.05
CA ALA A 18 2.28 -40.25 8.24
C ALA A 18 3.36 -39.24 8.67
N ILE A 19 4.32 -39.68 9.50
CA ILE A 19 5.45 -38.85 9.95
C ILE A 19 6.45 -38.63 8.80
N ALA A 20 6.75 -39.67 8.00
CA ALA A 20 7.63 -39.54 6.85
C ALA A 20 7.05 -38.62 5.75
N THR A 21 5.73 -38.66 5.51
CA THR A 21 5.09 -37.70 4.59
C THR A 21 5.06 -36.27 5.14
N SER A 22 4.95 -36.07 6.46
CA SER A 22 4.99 -34.72 7.06
C SER A 22 6.39 -34.07 7.04
N ILE A 23 7.46 -34.87 7.11
CA ILE A 23 8.83 -34.37 7.06
C ILE A 23 9.26 -34.10 5.61
N LEU A 24 8.80 -34.90 4.64
CA LEU A 24 9.12 -34.70 3.22
C LEU A 24 8.34 -33.55 2.55
N ALA A 25 7.24 -33.09 3.13
CA ALA A 25 6.49 -31.93 2.62
C ALA A 25 6.98 -30.58 3.17
N THR A 26 7.95 -30.54 4.09
CA THR A 26 8.26 -29.33 4.89
C THR A 26 9.74 -28.91 4.88
N SER A 27 10.56 -29.51 4.03
CA SER A 27 11.94 -29.06 3.76
C SER A 27 12.13 -28.62 2.31
N ILE A 28 11.22 -27.79 1.80
CA ILE A 28 11.58 -26.96 0.65
C ILE A 28 12.31 -25.76 1.26
N PRO A 29 13.64 -25.60 1.05
CA PRO A 29 14.22 -24.29 1.25
C PRO A 29 13.45 -23.37 0.29
N SER A 30 12.57 -22.52 0.80
CA SER A 30 11.94 -21.53 -0.06
C SER A 30 13.00 -20.47 -0.28
N ASP A 31 13.71 -20.57 -1.40
CA ASP A 31 14.26 -19.41 -2.09
C ASP A 31 13.03 -18.54 -2.44
N ALA A 32 12.55 -17.79 -1.45
CA ALA A 32 11.32 -17.03 -1.52
C ALA A 32 11.71 -15.57 -1.71
N ALA A 33 11.77 -15.15 -2.97
CA ALA A 33 12.00 -13.76 -3.32
C ALA A 33 10.67 -13.03 -3.46
N THR A 34 10.58 -11.86 -2.85
CA THR A 34 9.44 -10.96 -3.05
C THR A 34 9.94 -9.58 -3.39
N LEU A 35 9.18 -8.90 -4.24
CA LEU A 35 9.43 -7.52 -4.61
C LEU A 35 8.10 -6.78 -4.68
N ALA A 36 8.09 -5.57 -4.13
CA ALA A 36 7.02 -4.60 -4.31
C ALA A 36 7.64 -3.24 -4.61
N PHE A 37 7.15 -2.60 -5.66
CA PHE A 37 7.58 -1.30 -6.14
C PHE A 37 6.35 -0.43 -6.38
N SER A 38 6.41 0.79 -5.88
CA SER A 38 5.40 1.82 -6.13
C SER A 38 6.07 3.17 -6.34
N GLN A 39 5.76 3.82 -7.46
CA GLN A 39 6.17 5.16 -7.77
C GLN A 39 4.97 5.98 -8.24
N VAL A 40 4.84 7.18 -7.68
CA VAL A 40 3.82 8.14 -8.07
C VAL A 40 4.44 9.50 -8.27
N ASP A 41 4.20 10.10 -9.43
CA ASP A 41 4.77 11.38 -9.83
C ASP A 41 3.67 12.35 -10.27
N VAL A 42 3.85 13.62 -9.96
CA VAL A 42 3.04 14.72 -10.48
C VAL A 42 3.93 15.88 -10.89
N GLU A 43 3.54 16.51 -11.97
CA GLU A 43 4.08 17.76 -12.47
C GLU A 43 2.91 18.73 -12.67
N PHE A 44 3.08 19.97 -12.23
CA PHE A 44 2.17 21.07 -12.48
C PHE A 44 2.90 22.20 -13.20
N THR A 45 2.34 22.67 -14.30
CA THR A 45 2.94 23.68 -15.18
C THR A 45 1.88 24.67 -15.66
N ASN A 46 2.32 25.71 -16.38
CA ASN A 46 1.42 26.67 -17.05
C ASN A 46 0.36 27.29 -16.12
N PHE A 47 0.76 27.63 -14.90
CA PHE A 47 -0.11 28.36 -13.98
C PHE A 47 -0.50 29.73 -14.58
N SER A 48 -1.79 30.06 -14.57
CA SER A 48 -2.27 31.39 -15.00
C SER A 48 -1.95 32.49 -14.00
N GLU A 49 -1.79 32.12 -12.73
CA GLU A 49 -1.49 33.03 -11.62
C GLU A 49 -0.12 32.74 -11.01
N SER A 50 0.52 33.78 -10.47
CA SER A 50 1.73 33.62 -9.66
C SER A 50 1.41 33.05 -8.28
N LEU A 51 2.28 32.17 -7.77
CA LEU A 51 2.15 31.68 -6.40
C LEU A 51 2.46 32.81 -5.40
N ALA A 52 1.52 33.07 -4.49
CA ALA A 52 1.74 33.95 -3.36
C ALA A 52 2.64 33.28 -2.30
N THR A 53 2.39 31.99 -2.03
CA THR A 53 3.18 31.16 -1.12
C THR A 53 3.18 29.70 -1.56
N ILE A 54 4.23 28.98 -1.16
CA ILE A 54 4.33 27.53 -1.36
C ILE A 54 4.90 26.85 -0.11
N ASP A 55 4.34 25.71 0.26
CA ASP A 55 4.86 24.80 1.27
C ASP A 55 4.98 23.38 0.70
N LEU A 56 6.07 22.71 1.06
CA LEU A 56 6.50 21.43 0.49
C LEU A 56 6.83 20.46 1.62
N VAL A 57 6.16 19.31 1.63
CA VAL A 57 6.32 18.30 2.70
C VAL A 57 6.82 16.99 2.12
N ASN A 58 7.91 16.47 2.66
CA ASN A 58 8.47 15.16 2.28
C ASN A 58 8.56 14.27 3.52
N GLN A 59 7.98 13.08 3.46
CA GLN A 59 8.04 12.08 4.53
C GLN A 59 8.31 10.70 3.93
N ALA A 60 9.16 9.92 4.60
CA ALA A 60 9.55 8.59 4.18
C ALA A 60 9.82 7.73 5.41
N SER A 61 9.31 6.49 5.44
CA SER A 61 9.57 5.52 6.50
C SER A 61 9.76 4.10 5.95
N ILE A 62 10.69 3.37 6.55
CA ILE A 62 10.94 1.95 6.29
C ILE A 62 10.82 1.22 7.63
N SER A 63 10.12 0.11 7.63
CA SER A 63 10.03 -0.79 8.78
C SER A 63 10.06 -2.25 8.31
N GLY A 64 10.60 -3.14 9.12
CA GLY A 64 10.58 -4.56 8.83
C GLY A 64 11.14 -5.40 9.96
N GLU A 65 10.81 -6.68 9.91
CA GLU A 65 11.21 -7.70 10.88
C GLU A 65 11.69 -8.94 10.10
N THR A 66 12.74 -9.58 10.61
CA THR A 66 13.30 -10.80 10.00
C THR A 66 13.59 -11.83 11.08
N ASN A 67 13.31 -13.10 10.80
CA ASN A 67 13.66 -14.24 11.65
C ASN A 67 14.25 -15.37 10.81
N GLY A 68 15.41 -15.09 10.21
CA GLY A 68 16.16 -16.05 9.41
C GLY A 68 16.11 -15.84 7.89
N GLY A 69 15.52 -14.74 7.41
CA GLY A 69 15.58 -14.26 6.03
C GLY A 69 16.09 -12.82 5.94
N LEU A 70 15.88 -12.19 4.78
CA LEU A 70 16.33 -10.83 4.49
C LEU A 70 15.15 -9.93 4.11
N PHE A 71 15.22 -8.69 4.57
CA PHE A 71 14.35 -7.61 4.12
C PHE A 71 15.23 -6.40 3.75
N GLY A 72 14.95 -5.81 2.59
CA GLY A 72 15.51 -4.54 2.16
C GLY A 72 14.41 -3.59 1.70
N GLY A 73 14.66 -2.30 1.85
CA GLY A 73 13.73 -1.27 1.39
C GLY A 73 14.45 0.00 0.99
N GLN A 74 13.80 0.76 0.11
CA GLN A 74 14.22 2.09 -0.29
C GLN A 74 12.96 2.95 -0.45
N ASN A 75 13.06 4.22 -0.08
CA ASN A 75 11.97 5.16 -0.26
C ASN A 75 12.49 6.58 -0.43
N ASN A 76 11.74 7.41 -1.16
CA ASN A 76 12.13 8.80 -1.40
C ASN A 76 10.89 9.65 -1.72
N ALA A 77 10.69 10.73 -0.96
CA ALA A 77 9.76 11.81 -1.29
C ALA A 77 10.56 13.01 -1.78
N THR A 78 10.20 13.54 -2.94
CA THR A 78 10.80 14.75 -3.48
C THR A 78 9.71 15.72 -3.92
N ASN A 79 9.97 17.00 -3.63
CA ASN A 79 9.19 18.13 -4.09
C ASN A 79 10.18 19.20 -4.56
N GLN A 80 9.95 19.76 -5.73
CA GLN A 80 10.76 20.81 -6.32
C GLN A 80 9.86 21.87 -6.92
N PHE A 81 10.25 23.13 -6.75
CA PHE A 81 9.56 24.29 -7.30
C PHE A 81 10.56 25.16 -8.06
N THR A 82 10.14 25.58 -9.25
CA THR A 82 10.84 26.54 -10.09
C THR A 82 9.96 27.78 -10.23
N ASP A 83 10.52 28.98 -10.06
CA ASP A 83 9.74 30.22 -9.97
C ASP A 83 9.48 30.89 -11.34
N ALA A 84 10.36 30.66 -12.33
CA ALA A 84 10.26 31.31 -13.63
C ALA A 84 10.66 30.37 -14.79
N PRO A 85 9.70 29.77 -15.51
CA PRO A 85 8.25 29.80 -15.25
C PRO A 85 7.86 29.01 -13.98
N PRO A 86 6.70 29.32 -13.34
CA PRO A 86 6.18 28.53 -12.23
C PRO A 86 5.94 27.07 -12.62
N GLU A 87 6.66 26.17 -11.97
CA GLU A 87 6.57 24.73 -12.18
C GLU A 87 6.77 24.00 -10.85
N VAL A 88 5.96 22.97 -10.62
CA VAL A 88 6.09 22.12 -9.42
C VAL A 88 6.21 20.67 -9.84
N ASN A 89 7.31 20.03 -9.47
CA ASN A 89 7.56 18.61 -9.66
C ASN A 89 7.54 17.89 -8.32
N SER A 90 6.88 16.74 -8.26
CA SER A 90 6.90 15.90 -7.07
C SER A 90 6.81 14.42 -7.35
N SER A 91 7.60 13.65 -6.62
CA SER A 91 7.65 12.20 -6.66
C SER A 91 7.51 11.59 -5.28
N ALA A 92 6.85 10.43 -5.19
CA ALA A 92 6.89 9.55 -4.03
C ALA A 92 7.19 8.12 -4.48
N PHE A 93 8.34 7.60 -4.05
CA PHE A 93 8.88 6.30 -4.43
C PHE A 93 8.96 5.38 -3.21
N SER A 94 8.61 4.11 -3.35
CA SER A 94 8.81 3.08 -2.33
C SER A 94 9.10 1.73 -2.99
N LEU A 95 10.14 1.07 -2.49
CA LEU A 95 10.59 -0.25 -2.89
C LEU A 95 10.76 -1.08 -1.61
N ALA A 96 10.20 -2.28 -1.62
CA ALA A 96 10.39 -3.28 -0.59
C ALA A 96 10.72 -4.60 -1.28
N PHE A 97 11.71 -5.32 -0.76
CA PHE A 97 12.04 -6.65 -1.26
C PHE A 97 12.51 -7.52 -0.11
N GLY A 98 12.33 -8.82 -0.27
CA GLY A 98 12.79 -9.79 0.70
C GLY A 98 13.28 -11.05 0.02
N ASP A 99 14.05 -11.83 0.78
CA ASP A 99 14.61 -13.09 0.32
C ASP A 99 14.62 -14.11 1.45
N SER A 100 14.51 -15.39 1.09
CA SER A 100 14.41 -16.53 1.99
C SER A 100 13.14 -16.52 2.85
N ARG A 101 13.24 -16.85 4.14
CA ARG A 101 12.08 -17.15 4.99
C ARG A 101 11.84 -16.10 6.06
N ASN A 102 10.61 -16.04 6.57
CA ASN A 102 10.26 -15.36 7.80
C ASN A 102 10.68 -13.88 7.81
N TYR A 103 10.12 -13.10 6.89
CA TYR A 103 10.29 -11.66 6.88
C TYR A 103 8.97 -10.95 6.65
N THR A 104 8.90 -9.72 7.14
CA THR A 104 7.84 -8.78 6.81
C THR A 104 8.48 -7.40 6.72
N GLY A 105 8.06 -6.60 5.75
CA GLY A 105 8.65 -5.31 5.56
C GLY A 105 7.76 -4.36 4.77
N SER A 106 7.97 -3.08 5.00
CA SER A 106 7.25 -2.01 4.34
C SER A 106 8.16 -0.81 4.11
N ALA A 107 8.05 -0.24 2.92
CA ALA A 107 8.56 1.08 2.58
C ALA A 107 7.36 1.97 2.25
N GLN A 108 7.31 3.17 2.83
CA GLN A 108 6.22 4.13 2.64
C GLN A 108 6.77 5.53 2.42
N THR A 109 6.03 6.32 1.65
CA THR A 109 6.39 7.70 1.33
C THR A 109 5.15 8.56 1.19
N GLN A 110 5.26 9.82 1.61
CA GLN A 110 4.28 10.86 1.37
C GLN A 110 4.97 12.14 0.90
N ALA A 111 4.51 12.72 -0.21
CA ALA A 111 4.92 14.03 -0.70
C ALA A 111 3.71 14.96 -0.79
N GLY A 112 3.88 16.19 -0.30
CA GLY A 112 2.85 17.22 -0.20
C GLY A 112 3.25 18.52 -0.87
N ILE A 113 2.30 19.15 -1.57
CA ILE A 113 2.43 20.51 -2.10
C ILE A 113 1.23 21.31 -1.58
N LEU A 114 1.50 22.51 -1.09
CA LEU A 114 0.49 23.50 -0.80
C LEU A 114 0.89 24.80 -1.48
N GLY A 115 0.19 25.17 -2.55
CA GLY A 115 0.40 26.42 -3.28
C GLY A 115 -0.79 27.34 -3.12
N ASN A 116 -0.57 28.60 -2.76
CA ASN A 116 -1.63 29.59 -2.61
C ASN A 116 -1.54 30.66 -3.71
N PHE A 117 -2.70 31.07 -4.22
CA PHE A 117 -2.83 32.00 -5.33
C PHE A 117 -3.90 33.05 -5.02
N ASP A 118 -3.62 34.29 -5.39
CA ASP A 118 -4.60 35.37 -5.40
C ASP A 118 -5.16 35.48 -6.82
N VAL A 119 -6.48 35.35 -6.98
CA VAL A 119 -7.18 35.42 -8.26
C VAL A 119 -8.06 36.67 -8.27
N ASP A 120 -7.85 37.56 -9.23
CA ASP A 120 -8.66 38.76 -9.35
C ASP A 120 -10.08 38.45 -9.88
N ALA A 121 -11.01 39.36 -9.58
CA ALA A 121 -12.42 39.19 -9.97
C ALA A 121 -12.56 39.18 -11.50
N GLY A 122 -13.21 38.14 -12.03
CA GLY A 122 -13.41 37.94 -13.46
C GLY A 122 -12.28 37.20 -14.15
N GLU A 123 -11.19 36.86 -13.45
CA GLU A 123 -10.06 36.14 -14.02
C GLU A 123 -10.23 34.61 -13.95
N LEU A 124 -9.41 33.92 -14.74
CA LEU A 124 -9.39 32.47 -14.86
C LEU A 124 -8.17 31.93 -14.12
N PHE A 125 -8.41 31.06 -13.15
CA PHE A 125 -7.36 30.23 -12.58
C PHE A 125 -7.22 28.94 -13.38
N SER A 126 -6.00 28.63 -13.83
CA SER A 126 -5.71 27.40 -14.54
C SER A 126 -4.29 26.90 -14.31
N PHE A 127 -4.10 25.61 -14.49
CA PHE A 127 -2.80 24.97 -14.60
C PHE A 127 -2.92 23.68 -15.41
N ASP A 128 -1.82 23.26 -16.02
CA ASP A 128 -1.67 21.95 -16.62
C ASP A 128 -1.06 20.98 -15.62
N PHE A 129 -1.39 19.69 -15.76
CA PHE A 129 -0.83 18.65 -14.93
C PHE A 129 -0.48 17.40 -15.74
N ASN A 130 0.51 16.70 -15.24
CA ASN A 130 0.94 15.39 -15.71
C ASN A 130 1.12 14.47 -14.49
N THR A 131 0.45 13.32 -14.50
CA THR A 131 0.49 12.36 -13.38
C THR A 131 0.89 10.98 -13.86
N ILE A 132 1.74 10.31 -13.08
CA ILE A 132 2.19 8.95 -13.35
C ILE A 132 1.99 8.12 -12.08
N VAL A 133 1.38 6.95 -12.21
CA VAL A 133 1.46 5.88 -11.20
C VAL A 133 2.08 4.67 -11.88
N SER A 134 3.08 4.06 -11.26
CA SER A 134 3.73 2.84 -11.71
C SER A 134 3.91 1.89 -10.54
N LEU A 135 3.34 0.70 -10.65
CA LEU A 135 3.32 -0.34 -9.63
C LEU A 135 3.86 -1.64 -10.21
N THR A 136 4.61 -2.38 -9.40
CA THR A 136 5.08 -3.71 -9.74
C THR A 136 5.18 -4.56 -8.50
N THR A 137 4.75 -5.81 -8.59
CA THR A 137 4.91 -6.81 -7.53
C THR A 137 5.37 -8.12 -8.15
N GLU A 138 6.16 -8.89 -7.39
CA GLU A 138 6.70 -10.17 -7.83
C GLU A 138 6.87 -11.09 -6.62
N ILE A 139 6.49 -12.35 -6.80
CA ILE A 139 6.65 -13.46 -5.85
C ILE A 139 7.03 -14.74 -6.60
N ASP A 140 7.74 -15.66 -5.94
CA ASP A 140 8.06 -16.99 -6.45
C ASP A 140 6.97 -18.02 -6.08
N ASN A 141 6.44 -17.95 -4.85
CA ASN A 141 5.50 -18.92 -4.30
C ASN A 141 4.18 -18.29 -3.81
N PRO A 142 3.10 -18.37 -4.61
CA PRO A 142 1.80 -17.77 -4.29
C PRO A 142 1.08 -18.40 -3.10
N VAL A 143 1.62 -19.49 -2.51
CA VAL A 143 1.03 -20.13 -1.32
C VAL A 143 1.50 -19.48 -0.03
N VAL A 144 2.70 -18.90 -0.01
CA VAL A 144 3.34 -18.40 1.24
C VAL A 144 3.88 -16.98 1.13
N GLU A 145 4.04 -16.44 -0.07
CA GLU A 145 4.54 -15.10 -0.29
C GLU A 145 3.41 -14.11 -0.59
N GLU A 146 3.57 -12.90 -0.07
CA GLU A 146 2.67 -11.78 -0.32
C GLU A 146 3.52 -10.56 -0.73
N ALA A 147 3.14 -9.90 -1.82
CA ALA A 147 3.72 -8.63 -2.24
C ALA A 147 2.60 -7.63 -2.57
N ASN A 148 2.67 -6.42 -2.00
CA ASN A 148 1.68 -5.38 -2.21
C ASN A 148 2.33 -4.04 -2.56
N ALA A 149 1.83 -3.40 -3.61
CA ALA A 149 2.21 -2.06 -4.02
C ALA A 149 0.96 -1.17 -4.11
N ASN A 150 0.99 -0.01 -3.46
CA ASN A 150 -0.08 0.97 -3.51
C ASN A 150 0.46 2.37 -3.81
N GLY A 151 -0.14 3.03 -4.79
CA GLY A 151 0.21 4.38 -5.20
C GLY A 151 -1.04 5.24 -5.30
N ASN A 152 -1.03 6.42 -4.67
CA ASN A 152 -2.12 7.37 -4.72
C ASN A 152 -1.62 8.78 -5.04
N ILE A 153 -2.30 9.45 -5.95
CA ILE A 153 -2.16 10.87 -6.25
C ILE A 153 -3.51 11.52 -6.00
N SER A 154 -3.51 12.64 -5.29
CA SER A 154 -4.69 13.47 -5.14
C SER A 154 -4.32 14.93 -5.16
N PHE A 155 -5.15 15.75 -5.78
CA PHE A 155 -5.06 17.19 -5.60
C PHE A 155 -6.44 17.82 -5.50
N PHE A 156 -6.49 18.93 -4.78
CA PHE A 156 -7.70 19.66 -4.44
C PHE A 156 -7.44 21.14 -4.66
N LEU A 157 -8.40 21.82 -5.28
CA LEU A 157 -8.45 23.27 -5.28
C LEU A 157 -9.43 23.71 -4.20
N LEU A 158 -8.97 24.51 -3.26
CA LEU A 158 -9.72 24.94 -2.09
C LEU A 158 -9.97 26.45 -2.16
N ASP A 159 -11.18 26.88 -1.80
CA ASP A 159 -11.44 28.29 -1.51
C ASP A 159 -10.90 28.63 -0.10
N THR A 160 -9.97 29.58 -0.09
CA THR A 160 -9.28 30.05 1.12
C THR A 160 -9.42 31.57 1.31
N THR A 161 -10.32 32.22 0.59
CA THR A 161 -10.50 33.69 0.57
C THR A 161 -10.65 34.31 1.97
N ASN A 162 -11.38 33.64 2.85
CA ASN A 162 -11.66 34.14 4.21
C ASN A 162 -10.83 33.42 5.30
N ILE A 163 -9.70 32.82 4.91
CA ILE A 163 -8.85 32.06 5.81
C ILE A 163 -7.53 32.79 6.03
N PRO A 164 -7.12 33.04 7.28
CA PRO A 164 -5.79 33.59 7.58
C PRO A 164 -4.67 32.69 7.06
N LEU A 165 -3.61 33.29 6.53
CA LEU A 165 -2.46 32.54 5.98
C LEU A 165 -1.80 31.59 6.99
N THR A 166 -1.81 31.92 8.29
CA THR A 166 -1.32 31.03 9.35
C THR A 166 -2.10 29.72 9.43
N ASP A 167 -3.42 29.77 9.23
CA ASP A 167 -4.27 28.58 9.24
C ASP A 167 -4.08 27.76 7.95
N ILE A 168 -3.67 28.41 6.86
CA ILE A 168 -3.33 27.78 5.58
C ILE A 168 -2.00 27.01 5.68
N GLN A 169 -1.03 27.50 6.45
CA GLN A 169 0.23 26.78 6.68
C GLN A 169 0.01 25.50 7.52
N ASP A 170 -0.89 25.55 8.50
CA ASP A 170 -1.30 24.36 9.27
C ASP A 170 -2.25 23.43 8.48
N LEU A 171 -2.65 23.81 7.26
CA LEU A 171 -3.62 23.06 6.47
C LEU A 171 -3.07 21.69 6.10
N PHE A 172 -1.76 21.54 5.82
CA PHE A 172 -1.20 20.24 5.48
C PHE A 172 -1.29 19.23 6.65
N SER A 173 -0.86 19.62 7.85
CA SER A 173 -0.92 18.75 9.04
C SER A 173 -2.36 18.46 9.47
N ASN A 174 -3.24 19.46 9.40
CA ASN A 174 -4.66 19.30 9.69
C ASN A 174 -5.40 18.45 8.64
N PHE A 175 -5.09 18.60 7.35
CA PHE A 175 -5.75 17.84 6.30
C PHE A 175 -5.35 16.36 6.34
N ILE A 176 -4.06 16.08 6.53
CA ILE A 176 -3.57 14.70 6.65
C ILE A 176 -4.17 13.99 7.87
N SER A 177 -4.27 14.67 9.01
CA SER A 177 -4.87 14.11 10.24
C SER A 177 -6.40 13.98 10.18
N ASN A 178 -7.10 14.85 9.44
CA ASN A 178 -8.55 14.76 9.31
C ASN A 178 -9.01 13.74 8.27
N ILE A 179 -8.24 13.52 7.19
CA ILE A 179 -8.53 12.43 6.23
C ILE A 179 -8.47 11.06 6.91
N SER A 180 -7.54 10.84 7.84
CA SER A 180 -7.45 9.54 8.53
C SER A 180 -8.64 9.25 9.45
N ASN A 181 -9.42 10.26 9.82
CA ASN A 181 -10.47 10.15 10.85
C ASN A 181 -11.91 10.19 10.28
N ASN A 182 -12.10 10.24 8.95
CA ASN A 182 -13.42 10.32 8.28
C ASN A 182 -14.38 11.43 8.77
N ASN A 183 -13.92 12.36 9.62
CA ASN A 183 -14.68 13.50 10.12
C ASN A 183 -14.20 14.76 9.43
N ILE A 184 -14.71 14.94 8.22
CA ILE A 184 -14.40 16.08 7.39
C ILE A 184 -15.41 17.19 7.70
N SER A 185 -15.17 17.95 8.77
CA SER A 185 -15.69 19.32 8.86
C SER A 185 -14.61 20.23 8.29
N PHE A 186 -14.48 20.28 6.97
CA PHE A 186 -13.55 21.22 6.36
C PHE A 186 -14.03 22.65 6.67
N LYS A 187 -13.15 23.46 7.26
CA LYS A 187 -13.26 24.93 7.24
C LYS A 187 -13.23 25.47 5.79
N TYR A 188 -12.83 24.62 4.84
CA TYR A 188 -12.50 24.92 3.46
C TYR A 188 -13.54 24.35 2.49
N ASN A 189 -13.97 25.15 1.53
CA ASN A 189 -14.82 24.66 0.45
C ASN A 189 -13.94 24.02 -0.65
N VAL A 190 -14.15 22.74 -0.95
CA VAL A 190 -13.46 22.06 -2.05
C VAL A 190 -14.13 22.48 -3.35
N LEU A 191 -13.40 23.21 -4.18
CA LEU A 191 -13.86 23.71 -5.46
C LEU A 191 -13.75 22.64 -6.54
N ASP A 192 -12.60 21.97 -6.60
CA ASP A 192 -12.27 20.97 -7.60
C ASP A 192 -11.34 19.90 -6.99
N ALA A 193 -11.40 18.69 -7.54
CA ALA A 193 -10.66 17.56 -7.01
C ALA A 193 -10.28 16.59 -8.11
N PHE A 194 -9.07 16.04 -8.00
CA PHE A 194 -8.59 14.90 -8.76
C PHE A 194 -8.07 13.84 -7.80
N LYS A 195 -8.37 12.58 -8.10
CA LYS A 195 -7.88 11.42 -7.37
C LYS A 195 -7.49 10.36 -8.37
N LEU A 196 -6.34 9.75 -8.15
CA LEU A 196 -5.84 8.61 -8.90
C LEU A 196 -5.23 7.64 -7.89
N ALA A 197 -5.62 6.38 -7.98
CA ALA A 197 -5.20 5.34 -7.05
C ALA A 197 -4.93 4.04 -7.81
N GLY A 198 -3.91 3.30 -7.37
CA GLY A 198 -3.63 1.96 -7.85
C GLY A 198 -3.21 1.05 -6.70
N ASN A 199 -3.55 -0.22 -6.83
CA ASN A 199 -3.19 -1.28 -5.89
C ASN A 199 -2.86 -2.56 -6.68
N LEU A 200 -1.74 -3.19 -6.31
CA LEU A 200 -1.37 -4.54 -6.72
C LEU A 200 -1.20 -5.40 -5.48
N ASN A 201 -1.69 -6.63 -5.51
CA ASN A 201 -1.65 -7.55 -4.37
C ASN A 201 -1.44 -8.98 -4.84
N THR A 202 -0.17 -9.32 -5.11
CA THR A 202 0.19 -10.65 -5.58
C THR A 202 0.07 -11.67 -4.44
N GLY A 203 -0.68 -12.75 -4.70
CA GLY A 203 -1.12 -13.72 -3.70
C GLY A 203 -2.48 -13.40 -3.07
N GLY A 204 -3.07 -12.25 -3.39
CA GLY A 204 -4.37 -11.79 -2.87
C GLY A 204 -5.43 -11.58 -3.94
N PHE A 205 -6.42 -10.75 -3.61
CA PHE A 205 -7.42 -10.22 -4.51
C PHE A 205 -7.39 -8.69 -4.43
N GLU A 206 -8.16 -8.02 -5.31
CA GLU A 206 -8.38 -6.56 -5.33
C GLU A 206 -7.30 -5.71 -5.99
N ASP A 207 -6.79 -6.17 -7.13
CA ASP A 207 -5.99 -5.32 -8.02
C ASP A 207 -6.86 -4.29 -8.73
N PHE A 208 -6.43 -3.04 -8.72
CA PHE A 208 -7.12 -1.98 -9.43
C PHE A 208 -6.19 -0.83 -9.80
N ILE A 209 -6.65 -0.04 -10.77
CA ILE A 209 -6.15 1.30 -11.03
C ILE A 209 -7.34 2.14 -11.48
N ASP A 210 -7.65 3.20 -10.75
CA ASP A 210 -8.87 3.97 -10.91
C ASP A 210 -8.63 5.45 -10.62
N PHE A 211 -9.43 6.32 -11.24
CA PHE A 211 -9.32 7.76 -11.09
C PHE A 211 -10.69 8.44 -11.12
N GLN A 212 -10.77 9.60 -10.48
CA GLN A 212 -11.97 10.42 -10.39
C GLN A 212 -11.57 11.90 -10.45
N HIS A 213 -12.37 12.72 -11.11
CA HIS A 213 -12.13 14.15 -11.20
C HIS A 213 -13.42 14.97 -11.21
N SER A 214 -13.31 16.26 -10.88
CA SER A 214 -14.41 17.22 -11.00
C SER A 214 -14.60 17.70 -12.44
N GLN A 215 -15.71 18.40 -12.70
CA GLN A 215 -16.11 18.84 -14.04
C GLN A 215 -15.16 19.87 -14.68
N ASN A 216 -14.42 20.64 -13.88
CA ASN A 216 -13.49 21.66 -14.38
C ASN A 216 -12.10 21.10 -14.72
N ILE A 217 -11.93 19.78 -14.64
CA ILE A 217 -10.70 19.09 -15.03
C ILE A 217 -10.97 18.38 -16.35
N VAL A 218 -10.10 18.62 -17.32
CA VAL A 218 -10.17 18.05 -18.66
C VAL A 218 -8.89 17.27 -18.93
N PHE A 219 -9.02 16.00 -19.32
CA PHE A 219 -7.89 15.19 -19.73
C PHE A 219 -7.58 15.41 -21.20
N THR A 220 -6.31 15.61 -21.52
CA THR A 220 -5.78 15.71 -22.88
C THR A 220 -5.27 14.36 -23.37
N SER A 221 -4.72 13.54 -22.47
CA SER A 221 -4.32 12.17 -22.77
C SER A 221 -4.47 11.27 -21.53
N GLU A 222 -4.76 10.00 -21.78
CA GLU A 222 -4.83 8.94 -20.78
C GLU A 222 -4.20 7.69 -21.39
N THR A 223 -3.22 7.11 -20.70
CA THR A 223 -2.66 5.80 -21.05
C THR A 223 -2.68 4.94 -19.81
N LYS A 224 -3.36 3.80 -19.89
CA LYS A 224 -3.48 2.84 -18.80
C LYS A 224 -3.04 1.46 -19.28
N GLN A 225 -2.15 0.84 -18.54
CA GLN A 225 -1.71 -0.53 -18.75
C GLN A 225 -1.80 -1.27 -17.41
N ALA A 226 -2.35 -2.48 -17.46
CA ALA A 226 -2.42 -3.36 -16.31
C ALA A 226 -2.22 -4.79 -16.76
N ASP A 227 -1.40 -5.52 -16.02
CA ASP A 227 -1.24 -6.96 -16.08
C ASP A 227 -1.43 -7.48 -14.66
N PHE A 228 -2.61 -8.07 -14.42
CA PHE A 228 -3.06 -8.52 -13.11
C PHE A 228 -3.06 -10.05 -13.04
N GLY A 229 -2.79 -10.59 -11.86
CA GLY A 229 -2.73 -12.01 -11.59
C GLY A 229 -1.38 -12.65 -11.90
N GLY A 230 -1.27 -13.92 -11.51
CA GLY A 230 -0.02 -14.67 -11.59
C GLY A 230 0.92 -14.34 -10.44
N ASN A 231 2.21 -14.53 -10.70
CA ASN A 231 3.28 -14.32 -9.73
C ASN A 231 3.98 -12.97 -9.91
N GLN A 232 3.68 -12.26 -10.99
CA GLN A 232 4.24 -10.97 -11.31
C GLN A 232 3.11 -10.10 -11.85
N GLU A 233 2.91 -8.94 -11.24
CA GLU A 233 1.84 -8.02 -11.60
C GLU A 233 2.44 -6.64 -11.86
N SER A 234 1.82 -5.92 -12.78
CA SER A 234 2.21 -4.54 -13.09
C SER A 234 1.00 -3.69 -13.41
N ALA A 235 1.06 -2.43 -12.99
CA ALA A 235 0.05 -1.45 -13.36
C ALA A 235 0.71 -0.09 -13.55
N SER A 236 0.37 0.56 -14.65
CA SER A 236 0.82 1.92 -14.94
C SER A 236 -0.32 2.75 -15.50
N VAL A 237 -0.39 3.99 -15.07
CA VAL A 237 -1.24 5.00 -15.71
C VAL A 237 -0.52 6.33 -15.80
N LEU A 238 -0.69 6.96 -16.96
CA LEU A 238 -0.28 8.31 -17.28
C LEU A 238 -1.54 9.12 -17.60
N ILE A 239 -1.79 10.20 -16.86
CA ILE A 239 -2.89 11.13 -17.15
C ILE A 239 -2.30 12.52 -17.29
N GLN A 240 -2.57 13.13 -18.45
CA GLN A 240 -2.25 14.53 -18.72
C GLN A 240 -3.56 15.30 -18.86
N GLY A 241 -3.58 16.52 -18.34
CA GLY A 241 -4.78 17.34 -18.40
C GLY A 241 -4.55 18.75 -17.90
N SER A 242 -5.65 19.46 -17.75
CA SER A 242 -5.68 20.83 -17.26
C SER A 242 -6.86 21.03 -16.33
N LEU A 243 -6.70 21.92 -15.35
CA LEU A 243 -7.80 22.47 -14.56
C LEU A 243 -8.05 23.91 -15.01
N GLN A 244 -9.31 24.31 -15.16
CA GLN A 244 -9.68 25.71 -15.46
C GLN A 244 -10.93 26.14 -14.70
N ARG A 245 -10.87 27.25 -13.96
CA ARG A 245 -12.01 27.80 -13.22
C ARG A 245 -12.02 29.33 -13.21
N SER A 246 -13.18 29.92 -13.48
CA SER A 246 -13.41 31.36 -13.38
C SER A 246 -13.95 31.77 -12.01
N PHE A 247 -13.55 32.94 -11.53
CA PHE A 247 -14.03 33.50 -10.25
C PHE A 247 -14.78 34.82 -10.46
N ILE A 248 -16.00 34.92 -9.92
CA ILE A 248 -16.81 36.14 -10.04
C ILE A 248 -16.28 37.25 -9.13
N ASN A 249 -15.78 36.88 -7.95
CA ASN A 249 -15.21 37.79 -6.96
C ASN A 249 -13.72 37.52 -6.82
N LYS A 250 -12.97 38.52 -6.34
CA LYS A 250 -11.58 38.32 -5.93
C LYS A 250 -11.52 37.22 -4.88
N SER A 251 -10.66 36.23 -5.10
CA SER A 251 -10.64 34.98 -4.33
C SER A 251 -9.20 34.55 -4.05
N ASN A 252 -8.98 33.92 -2.89
CA ASN A 252 -7.71 33.27 -2.61
C ASN A 252 -7.92 31.76 -2.70
N VAL A 253 -7.16 31.10 -3.56
CA VAL A 253 -7.30 29.66 -3.80
C VAL A 253 -6.05 28.93 -3.39
N THR A 254 -6.23 27.73 -2.84
CA THR A 254 -5.12 26.87 -2.43
C THR A 254 -5.16 25.57 -3.21
N LEU A 255 -4.09 25.28 -3.93
CA LEU A 255 -3.80 23.96 -4.48
C LEU A 255 -3.15 23.10 -3.39
N LEU A 256 -3.87 22.08 -2.95
CA LEU A 256 -3.33 21.04 -2.08
C LEU A 256 -3.16 19.77 -2.89
N ALA A 257 -1.93 19.32 -3.08
CA ALA A 257 -1.64 18.05 -3.72
C ALA A 257 -0.92 17.11 -2.73
N ILE A 258 -1.32 15.84 -2.73
CA ILE A 258 -0.75 14.78 -1.90
C ILE A 258 -0.48 13.55 -2.75
N ARG A 259 0.74 13.03 -2.61
CA ARG A 259 1.20 11.77 -3.20
C ARG A 259 1.53 10.81 -2.08
N ARG A 260 1.12 9.55 -2.23
CA ARG A 260 1.46 8.47 -1.31
C ARG A 260 1.91 7.26 -2.10
N SER A 261 3.01 6.68 -1.66
CA SER A 261 3.53 5.42 -2.18
C SER A 261 3.75 4.46 -1.02
N LYS A 262 3.45 3.18 -1.24
CA LYS A 262 3.64 2.11 -0.28
C LYS A 262 4.00 0.83 -1.01
N ALA A 263 5.04 0.17 -0.51
CA ALA A 263 5.45 -1.14 -0.95
C ALA A 263 5.58 -2.05 0.28
N GLN A 264 5.09 -3.29 0.18
CA GLN A 264 5.11 -4.26 1.26
C GLN A 264 5.43 -5.65 0.75
N VAL A 265 6.18 -6.39 1.54
CA VAL A 265 6.53 -7.78 1.27
C VAL A 265 6.42 -8.60 2.54
N LYS A 266 6.03 -9.87 2.41
CA LYS A 266 5.87 -10.77 3.55
C LYS A 266 6.02 -12.24 3.18
N VAL A 267 6.75 -12.96 4.02
CA VAL A 267 6.81 -14.42 4.07
C VAL A 267 6.60 -14.85 5.53
N PRO A 268 5.45 -15.45 5.89
CA PRO A 268 5.13 -15.85 7.25
C PRO A 268 6.10 -16.90 7.82
N GLU A 269 6.17 -16.97 9.15
CA GLU A 269 6.87 -18.07 9.82
C GLU A 269 6.22 -19.42 9.51
N SER A 270 7.05 -20.40 9.12
CA SER A 270 6.59 -21.79 8.99
C SER A 270 6.09 -22.30 10.34
N SER A 271 4.80 -22.57 10.45
CA SER A 271 4.10 -22.88 11.70
C SER A 271 4.34 -24.32 12.18
N PHE A 272 5.60 -24.66 12.50
CA PHE A 272 5.95 -25.95 13.12
C PHE A 272 5.19 -26.21 14.43
N ILE A 273 4.82 -25.16 15.17
CA ILE A 273 4.16 -25.25 16.48
C ILE A 273 2.76 -25.87 16.38
N VAL A 274 1.97 -25.51 15.36
CA VAL A 274 0.60 -26.03 15.20
C VAL A 274 0.63 -27.51 14.84
N ALA A 275 1.50 -27.91 13.91
CA ALA A 275 1.69 -29.31 13.55
C ALA A 275 2.15 -30.16 14.75
N PHE A 276 3.04 -29.62 15.59
CA PHE A 276 3.49 -30.30 16.80
C PHE A 276 2.40 -30.42 17.87
N ILE A 277 1.55 -29.40 18.04
CA ILE A 277 0.39 -29.44 18.94
C ILE A 277 -0.62 -30.49 18.47
N PHE A 278 -0.92 -30.57 17.17
CA PHE A 278 -1.78 -31.61 16.61
C PHE A 278 -1.18 -33.01 16.80
N LEU A 279 0.15 -33.17 16.61
CA LEU A 279 0.85 -34.42 16.86
C LEU A 279 0.73 -34.84 18.34
N LEU A 280 0.94 -33.92 19.28
CA LEU A 280 0.81 -34.18 20.72
C LEU A 280 -0.64 -34.52 21.11
N LEU A 281 -1.64 -33.86 20.52
CA LEU A 281 -3.06 -34.19 20.74
C LEU A 281 -3.41 -35.60 20.25
N ILE A 282 -2.91 -36.02 19.09
CA ILE A 282 -3.12 -37.37 18.56
C ILE A 282 -2.48 -38.42 19.48
N ILE A 283 -1.26 -38.16 19.99
CA ILE A 283 -0.57 -39.04 20.94
C ILE A 283 -1.34 -39.11 22.28
N ALA A 284 -1.85 -37.99 22.79
CA ALA A 284 -2.59 -37.93 24.04
C ALA A 284 -3.93 -38.70 23.96
N VAL A 285 -4.65 -38.62 22.85
CA VAL A 285 -5.92 -39.34 22.65
C VAL A 285 -5.69 -40.85 22.44
N GLY A 286 -4.58 -41.26 21.82
CA GLY A 286 -4.22 -42.67 21.63
C GLY A 286 -3.59 -43.35 22.87
N GLY A 287 -3.07 -42.57 23.82
CA GLY A 287 -2.18 -43.04 24.89
C GLY A 287 -2.82 -43.44 26.22
N PHE A 288 -4.13 -43.23 26.45
CA PHE A 288 -4.76 -43.60 27.72
C PHE A 288 -5.34 -45.04 27.68
N PRO A 289 -4.69 -46.05 28.29
CA PRO A 289 -5.35 -47.32 28.55
C PRO A 289 -6.46 -47.08 29.58
N ARG A 290 -7.71 -47.33 29.19
CA ARG A 290 -8.86 -47.41 30.11
C ARG A 290 -8.52 -48.37 31.25
N ARG A 291 -8.20 -47.83 32.44
CA ARG A 291 -8.12 -48.61 33.68
C ARG A 291 -9.52 -49.17 33.95
N ARG A 292 -9.69 -50.48 33.77
CA ARG A 292 -10.88 -51.19 34.26
C ARG A 292 -10.78 -51.23 35.78
N THR A 293 -11.67 -50.54 36.46
CA THR A 293 -11.97 -50.73 37.87
C THR A 293 -12.40 -52.19 38.05
N ARG A 294 -11.68 -52.97 38.86
CA ARG A 294 -12.14 -54.29 39.32
C ARG A 294 -12.92 -54.05 40.61
N GLU A 295 -14.22 -54.29 40.58
CA GLU A 295 -15.02 -54.45 41.79
C GLU A 295 -14.57 -55.74 42.49
N PHE A 296 -14.19 -55.60 43.76
CA PHE A 296 -13.96 -56.73 44.67
C PHE A 296 -15.28 -57.02 45.39
N ASN A 297 -15.88 -58.16 45.10
CA ASN A 297 -16.89 -58.79 45.95
C ASN A 297 -16.23 -59.98 46.66
N GLN A 298 -16.05 -59.87 47.98
CA GLN A 298 -16.35 -60.90 48.99
C GLN A 298 -16.65 -60.18 50.31
#